data_AF-A0A9E2LYG5-F1
#
_entry.id   AF-A0A9E2LYG5-F1
#
_cell.length_a   1.000
_cell.length_b   1.000
_cell.length_c   1.000
_cell.angle_alpha   90.00
_cell.angle_beta   90.00
_cell.angle_gamma   90.00
#
_symmetry.space_group_name_H-M   'P 1'
#
loop_
_entity.id
_entity.type
_entity.pdbx_description
1 polymer ?
#
loop_
_entity_poly.entity_id
_entity_poly.type
_entity_poly.pdbx_seq_one_letter_code
_entity_poly.pdbx_strand_id
1 'polypeptide(L)'
;MNKQEAKQQIQKLVEKYQRVAEAGKIKSYNEAQTRNEFIEPLFEFLGWDMRNLTTDNEVTTEENVSGGWVDLAFRFNNIPVMFLEAKAMKVDLDE
;
A
#
# COMPACT_ATOMS: atom_id res chain seq x y z
N MET A 1 14.21 10.68 -1.14
CA MET A 1 13.19 11.51 -1.80
C MET A 1 12.79 12.64 -0.86
N ASN A 2 12.59 13.86 -1.36
CA ASN A 2 12.14 14.99 -0.55
C ASN A 2 10.60 15.12 -0.56
N LYS A 3 10.06 15.99 0.30
CA LYS A 3 8.61 16.19 0.46
C LYS A 3 7.90 16.64 -0.83
N GLN A 4 8.56 17.45 -1.65
CA GLN A 4 7.98 17.95 -2.89
C GLN A 4 7.91 16.84 -3.95
N GLU A 5 8.97 16.05 -4.08
CA GLU A 5 9.01 14.86 -4.95
C GLU A 5 7.95 13.84 -4.53
N ALA A 6 7.84 13.54 -3.23
CA ALA A 6 6.82 12.64 -2.69
C ALA A 6 5.40 13.10 -3.07
N LYS A 7 5.11 14.39 -2.88
CA LYS A 7 3.81 14.98 -3.25
C LYS A 7 3.51 14.82 -4.74
N GLN A 8 4.51 15.00 -5.61
CA GLN A 8 4.33 14.83 -7.05
C GLN A 8 4.06 13.36 -7.44
N GLN A 9 4.75 12.41 -6.82
CA GLN A 9 4.51 10.98 -7.10
C GLN A 9 3.14 10.52 -6.61
N ILE A 10 2.75 10.95 -5.41
CA ILE A 10 1.41 10.68 -4.87
C ILE A 10 0.34 11.31 -5.76
N GLN A 11 0.56 12.53 -6.28
CA GLN A 11 -0.37 13.15 -7.23
C GLN A 11 -0.55 12.29 -8.49
N LYS A 12 0.53 11.77 -9.09
CA LYS A 12 0.42 10.86 -10.25
C LYS A 12 -0.35 9.59 -9.92
N LEU A 13 -0.22 9.10 -8.68
CA LEU A 13 -0.95 7.93 -8.21
C LEU A 13 -2.46 8.22 -8.10
N VAL A 14 -2.83 9.39 -7.58
CA VAL A 14 -4.22 9.86 -7.56
C VAL A 14 -4.78 10.03 -8.97
N GLU A 15 -4.03 10.63 -9.88
CA GLU A 15 -4.43 10.78 -11.29
C GLU A 15 -4.61 9.42 -11.99
N LYS A 16 -3.74 8.43 -11.67
CA LYS A 16 -3.91 7.06 -12.15
C LYS A 16 -5.23 6.47 -11.66
N TYR A 17 -5.54 6.62 -10.38
CA TYR A 17 -6.79 6.13 -9.80
C TYR A 17 -8.01 6.76 -10.49
N GLN A 18 -8.00 8.08 -10.67
CA GLN A 18 -9.08 8.81 -11.34
C GLN A 18 -9.33 8.28 -12.76
N ARG A 19 -8.27 8.05 -13.55
CA ARG A 19 -8.42 7.46 -14.89
C ARG A 19 -9.03 6.05 -14.87
N VAL A 20 -8.69 5.23 -13.88
CA VAL A 20 -9.29 3.88 -13.71
C VAL A 20 -10.77 4.00 -13.35
N ALA A 21 -11.13 4.94 -12.48
CA ALA A 21 -12.51 5.23 -12.08
C ALA A 21 -13.36 5.73 -13.26
N GLU A 22 -12.89 6.72 -13.99
CA GLU A 22 -13.56 7.29 -15.17
C GLU A 22 -13.75 6.26 -16.28
N ALA A 23 -12.78 5.35 -16.46
CA ALA A 23 -12.90 4.25 -17.41
C ALA A 23 -13.83 3.12 -16.96
N GLY A 24 -14.44 3.20 -15.76
CA GLY A 24 -15.30 2.16 -15.20
C GLY A 24 -14.57 0.86 -14.85
N LYS A 25 -13.24 0.91 -14.70
CA LYS A 25 -12.38 -0.28 -14.50
C LYS A 25 -12.15 -0.63 -13.03
N ILE A 26 -12.69 0.12 -12.07
CA ILE A 26 -12.55 -0.15 -10.63
C ILE A 26 -12.95 -1.59 -10.28
N LYS A 27 -14.03 -2.10 -10.88
CA LYS A 27 -14.54 -3.45 -10.62
C LYS A 27 -13.63 -4.58 -11.14
N SER A 28 -12.71 -4.29 -12.07
CA SER A 28 -11.77 -5.28 -12.61
C SER A 28 -10.49 -5.41 -11.80
N TYR A 29 -10.22 -4.48 -10.88
CA TYR A 29 -9.05 -4.56 -10.00
C TYR A 29 -9.31 -5.57 -8.88
N ASN A 30 -8.47 -6.60 -8.81
CA ASN A 30 -8.44 -7.52 -7.67
C ASN A 30 -7.61 -6.95 -6.51
N GLU A 31 -7.57 -7.66 -5.39
CA GLU A 31 -6.86 -7.24 -4.18
C GLU A 31 -5.35 -7.08 -4.42
N ALA A 32 -4.70 -8.07 -5.04
CA ALA A 32 -3.28 -8.03 -5.37
C ALA A 32 -2.92 -6.83 -6.27
N GLN A 33 -3.74 -6.54 -7.29
CA GLN A 33 -3.56 -5.35 -8.14
C GLN A 33 -3.74 -4.07 -7.33
N THR A 34 -4.77 -4.00 -6.48
CA THR A 34 -5.01 -2.82 -5.63
C THR A 34 -3.81 -2.55 -4.72
N ARG A 35 -3.29 -3.61 -4.08
CA ARG A 35 -2.12 -3.55 -3.22
C ARG A 35 -0.87 -3.11 -3.98
N ASN A 36 -0.50 -3.86 -5.02
CA ASN A 36 0.77 -3.67 -5.73
C ASN A 36 0.79 -2.38 -6.57
N GLU A 37 -0.35 -1.96 -7.12
CA GLU A 37 -0.40 -0.82 -8.04
C GLU A 37 -0.70 0.52 -7.38
N PHE A 38 -1.20 0.52 -6.14
CA PHE A 38 -1.62 1.72 -5.42
C PHE A 38 -1.10 1.77 -3.99
N ILE A 39 -1.31 0.72 -3.19
CA ILE A 39 -0.95 0.75 -1.76
C ILE A 39 0.57 0.73 -1.58
N GLU A 40 1.29 -0.24 -2.16
CA GLU A 40 2.75 -0.31 -2.02
C GLU A 40 3.45 0.96 -2.55
N PRO A 41 3.13 1.49 -3.75
CA PRO A 41 3.73 2.74 -4.22
C PRO A 41 3.42 3.93 -3.31
N LEU A 42 2.21 4.02 -2.73
CA LEU A 42 1.87 5.09 -1.80
C LEU A 42 2.81 5.08 -0.59
N PHE A 43 3.02 3.92 0.04
CA PHE A 43 3.88 3.82 1.22
C PHE A 43 5.36 4.00 0.87
N GLU A 44 5.82 3.51 -0.28
CA GLU A 44 7.14 3.81 -0.80
C GLU A 44 7.34 5.33 -0.96
N PHE A 45 6.34 6.04 -1.49
CA PHE A 45 6.40 7.50 -1.63
C PHE A 45 6.33 8.25 -0.30
N LEU A 46 5.74 7.65 0.73
CA LEU A 46 5.75 8.17 2.09
C LEU A 46 7.08 7.88 2.80
N GLY A 47 7.98 7.11 2.19
CA GLY A 47 9.34 6.87 2.66
C GLY A 47 9.55 5.51 3.34
N TRP A 48 8.59 4.60 3.26
CA TRP A 48 8.77 3.23 3.74
C TRP A 48 9.58 2.39 2.76
N ASP A 49 10.51 1.59 3.26
CA ASP A 49 11.27 0.63 2.46
C ASP A 49 10.45 -0.65 2.20
N MET A 50 9.52 -0.55 1.26
CA MET A 50 8.64 -1.65 0.85
C MET A 50 9.38 -2.90 0.35
N ARG A 51 10.67 -2.76 0.01
CA ARG A 51 11.51 -3.84 -0.53
C ARG A 51 12.62 -4.26 0.44
N ASN A 52 12.69 -3.65 1.62
CA ASN A 52 13.72 -3.88 2.64
C ASN A 52 15.15 -3.86 2.05
N LEU A 53 15.44 -2.94 1.12
CA LEU A 53 16.76 -2.82 0.48
C LEU A 53 17.77 -2.06 1.36
N THR A 54 17.27 -1.29 2.32
CA THR A 54 18.02 -0.39 3.20
C THR A 54 17.79 -0.72 4.67
N THR A 55 16.58 -1.14 5.04
CA THR A 55 16.21 -1.50 6.40
C THR A 55 15.57 -2.89 6.40
N ASP A 56 16.20 -3.85 7.06
CA ASP A 56 15.68 -5.21 7.15
C ASP A 56 14.37 -5.24 7.94
N ASN A 57 13.36 -5.92 7.39
CA ASN A 57 12.05 -6.11 8.00
C ASN A 57 11.31 -4.81 8.36
N GLU A 58 11.54 -3.71 7.64
CA GLU A 58 10.76 -2.49 7.83
C GLU A 58 9.31 -2.69 7.37
N VAL A 59 9.11 -3.41 6.26
CA VAL A 59 7.79 -3.85 5.80
C VAL A 59 7.82 -5.33 5.43
N THR A 60 7.04 -6.13 6.14
CA THR A 60 6.89 -7.57 5.88
C THR A 60 5.54 -7.85 5.22
N THR A 61 5.54 -8.73 4.22
CA THR A 61 4.33 -9.18 3.53
C THR A 61 3.86 -10.51 4.11
N GLU A 62 2.54 -10.72 4.20
CA GLU A 62 1.94 -12.01 4.60
C GLU A 62 2.49 -12.51 5.95
N GLU A 63 2.35 -11.69 6.99
CA GLU A 63 2.86 -12.03 8.32
C GLU A 63 1.76 -12.65 9.20
N ASN A 64 2.09 -13.74 9.90
CA ASN A 64 1.24 -14.29 10.95
C ASN A 64 1.48 -13.54 12.26
N VAL A 65 0.50 -12.74 12.67
CA VAL A 65 0.48 -12.06 13.97
C VAL A 65 -0.50 -12.76 14.91
N SER A 66 -0.41 -12.49 16.21
CA SER A 66 -1.23 -13.17 17.23
C SER A 66 -2.75 -13.09 16.99
N GLY A 67 -3.22 -12.16 16.15
CA GLY A 67 -4.62 -11.98 15.76
C GLY A 67 -4.99 -12.50 14.36
N GLY A 68 -4.07 -13.10 13.59
CA GLY A 68 -4.34 -13.60 12.24
C GLY A 68 -3.25 -13.28 11.24
N TRP A 69 -3.54 -13.50 9.96
CA TRP A 69 -2.68 -13.08 8.85
C TRP A 69 -2.99 -11.65 8.46
N VAL A 70 -1.96 -10.88 8.13
CA VAL A 70 -2.09 -9.51 7.62
C VAL A 70 -1.34 -9.39 6.29
N ASP A 71 -1.87 -8.59 5.37
CA ASP A 71 -1.21 -8.33 4.09
C ASP A 71 0.15 -7.66 4.25
N LEU A 72 0.23 -6.61 5.07
CA LEU A 72 1.45 -5.85 5.33
C LEU A 72 1.60 -5.54 6.82
N ALA A 73 2.78 -5.77 7.37
CA ALA A 73 3.17 -5.33 8.69
C ALA A 73 4.32 -4.32 8.60
N PHE A 74 4.12 -3.14 9.16
CA PHE A 74 5.07 -2.05 9.19
C PHE A 74 5.75 -2.00 10.56
N ARG A 75 7.07 -1.91 10.55
CA ARG A 75 7.90 -1.98 11.75
C ARG A 75 8.84 -0.80 11.80
N PHE A 76 8.98 -0.20 12.97
CA PHE A 76 10.01 0.79 13.24
C PHE A 76 11.01 0.21 14.24
N ASN A 77 12.28 0.13 13.87
CA ASN A 77 13.31 -0.57 14.65
C ASN A 77 12.87 -2.00 15.04
N ASN A 78 12.31 -2.73 14.08
CA ASN A 78 11.79 -4.10 14.25
C ASN A 78 10.58 -4.24 15.20
N ILE A 79 10.02 -3.13 15.71
CA ILE A 79 8.81 -3.12 16.53
C ILE A 79 7.60 -2.84 15.62
N PRO A 80 6.57 -3.70 15.58
CA PRO A 80 5.36 -3.44 14.81
C PRO A 80 4.68 -2.15 15.24
N VAL A 81 4.38 -1.27 14.27
CA VAL A 81 3.70 0.02 14.50
C VAL A 81 2.38 0.16 13.75
N MET A 82 2.20 -0.58 12.66
CA MET A 82 0.97 -0.57 11.87
C MET A 82 0.81 -1.89 11.12
N PHE A 83 -0.42 -2.38 11.06
CA PHE A 83 -0.81 -3.48 10.19
C PHE A 83 -1.77 -2.94 9.14
N LEU A 84 -1.66 -3.41 7.91
CA LEU A 84 -2.53 -3.03 6.81
C LEU A 84 -3.08 -4.29 6.16
N GLU A 85 -4.39 -4.29 5.98
CA GLU A 85 -5.12 -5.26 5.17
C GLU A 85 -5.62 -4.57 3.90
N ALA A 86 -5.38 -5.17 2.75
CA ALA A 86 -5.83 -4.69 1.47
C ALA A 86 -7.14 -5.37 1.07
N LYS A 87 -7.94 -4.67 0.27
CA LYS A 87 -9.12 -5.22 -0.40
C LYS A 87 -9.12 -4.79 -1.85
N ALA A 88 -9.86 -5.52 -2.68
CA ALA A 88 -10.14 -5.07 -4.05
C ALA A 88 -10.87 -3.72 -4.03
N MET A 89 -10.56 -2.82 -4.97
CA MET A 89 -11.12 -1.45 -4.98
C MET A 89 -12.66 -1.35 -4.97
N LYS A 90 -13.35 -2.41 -5.38
CA LYS A 90 -14.82 -2.46 -5.42
C LYS A 90 -15.47 -2.84 -4.09
N VAL A 91 -14.67 -3.29 -3.12
CA VAL A 91 -15.15 -3.74 -1.82
C VAL A 91 -15.43 -2.50 -0.98
N ASP A 92 -16.61 -2.48 -0.36
CA ASP A 92 -16.93 -1.53 0.68
C ASP A 92 -16.20 -1.94 1.97
N LEU A 93 -15.58 -1.00 2.66
CA LEU A 93 -14.81 -1.25 3.88
C LEU A 93 -15.64 -1.11 5.16
N ASP A 94 -16.83 -0.51 5.05
CA ASP A 94 -17.75 -0.27 6.18
C ASP A 94 -18.85 -1.35 6.31
N GLU A 95 -18.91 -2.31 5.38
CA GLU A 95 -19.75 -3.51 5.45
C GLU A 95 -19.04 -4.68 6.14
#